data_AF-A0A7K7WAX5-F1
#
_entry.id   AF-A0A7K7WAX5-F1
#
_cell.length_a   1.000
_cell.length_b   1.000
_cell.length_c   1.000
_cell.angle_alpha   90.00
_cell.angle_beta   90.00
_cell.angle_gamma   90.00
#
_symmetry.space_group_name_H-M   'P 1'
#
loop_
_entity.id
_entity.type
_entity.pdbx_description
1 polymer ?
#
loop_
_entity_poly.entity_id
_entity_poly.type
_entity_poly.pdbx_seq_one_letter_code
_entity_poly.pdbx_strand_id
1 'polypeptide(L)'
;AQQQGTPLSDHEYHQFFMSLRAAQRARAACLIRMLYGCQNPLVRRLDEYENHGVIPAGPICSETPGFPSFTDFCAFSLYRCTRKMYFIKV
;
A
#
# COMPACT_ATOMS: atom_id res chain seq x y z
N ALA A 1 1.84 21.96 -14.26
CA ALA A 1 1.45 20.54 -14.24
C ALA A 1 2.16 19.88 -13.07
N GLN A 2 1.44 19.18 -12.19
CA GLN A 2 2.05 18.38 -11.12
C GLN A 2 2.83 17.25 -11.80
N GLN A 3 4.15 17.15 -11.57
CA GLN A 3 4.94 16.04 -12.09
C GLN A 3 4.35 14.74 -11.53
N GLN A 4 3.91 13.86 -12.43
CA GLN A 4 3.50 12.51 -12.07
C GLN A 4 4.74 11.76 -11.59
N GLY A 5 4.64 11.07 -10.46
CA GLY A 5 5.71 10.20 -9.98
C GLY A 5 6.02 9.10 -10.99
N THR A 6 7.26 8.62 -11.02
CA THR A 6 7.64 7.45 -11.81
C THR A 6 7.33 6.16 -11.04
N PRO A 7 6.97 5.07 -11.73
CA PRO A 7 6.90 3.76 -11.11
C PRO A 7 8.23 3.38 -10.44
N LEU A 8 8.17 2.68 -9.32
CA LEU A 8 9.36 2.16 -8.65
C LEU A 8 10.06 1.14 -9.54
N SER A 9 11.38 1.21 -9.66
CA SER A 9 12.20 0.12 -10.19
C SER A 9 12.07 -1.14 -9.32
N ASP A 10 12.55 -2.30 -9.79
CA ASP A 10 12.49 -3.54 -9.00
C ASP A 10 13.25 -3.42 -7.68
N HIS A 11 14.39 -2.74 -7.71
CA HIS A 11 15.21 -2.50 -6.54
C HIS A 11 14.50 -1.59 -5.52
N GLU A 12 13.96 -0.47 -5.99
CA GLU A 12 13.19 0.45 -5.14
C GLU A 12 11.96 -0.24 -4.57
N TYR A 13 11.23 -1.03 -5.37
CA TYR A 13 10.08 -1.80 -4.91
C TYR A 13 10.48 -2.76 -3.79
N HIS A 14 11.58 -3.49 -3.98
CA HIS A 14 12.08 -4.42 -2.98
C HIS A 14 12.43 -3.70 -1.67
N GLN A 15 13.20 -2.61 -1.73
CA GLN A 15 13.56 -1.81 -0.57
C GLN A 15 12.33 -1.22 0.13
N PHE A 16 11.40 -0.68 -0.66
CA PHE A 16 10.18 -0.03 -0.16
C PHE A 16 9.34 -0.99 0.69
N PHE A 17 9.18 -2.23 0.24
CA PHE A 17 8.35 -3.22 0.92
C PHE A 17 9.11 -4.13 1.90
N MET A 18 10.40 -3.87 2.16
CA MET A 18 11.24 -4.71 3.03
C MET A 18 10.62 -4.97 4.41
N SER A 19 10.02 -3.95 5.02
CA SER A 19 9.44 -4.04 6.36
C SER A 19 8.27 -5.02 6.45
N LEU A 20 7.57 -5.23 5.34
CA LEU A 20 6.36 -6.04 5.25
C LEU A 20 6.62 -7.44 4.68
N ARG A 21 7.76 -7.70 4.00
CA ARG A 21 8.09 -9.03 3.43
C ARG A 21 7.94 -10.20 4.41
N ALA A 22 8.12 -9.96 5.70
CA ALA A 22 7.79 -10.93 6.73
C ALA A 22 6.27 -11.19 6.76
N ALA A 23 5.85 -12.39 6.37
CA ALA A 23 4.44 -12.76 6.24
C ALA A 23 3.59 -12.47 7.50
N GLN A 24 4.18 -12.61 8.70
CA GLN A 24 3.54 -12.24 9.96
C GLN A 24 3.22 -10.74 10.05
N ARG A 25 4.15 -9.87 9.61
CA ARG A 25 3.93 -8.41 9.60
C ARG A 25 2.87 -8.02 8.58
N ALA A 26 2.92 -8.60 7.39
CA ALA A 26 1.88 -8.42 6.37
C ALA A 26 0.48 -8.79 6.91
N ARG A 27 0.36 -9.97 7.54
CA ARG A 27 -0.91 -10.42 8.13
C ARG A 27 -1.39 -9.51 9.25
N ALA A 28 -0.51 -9.09 10.15
CA ALA A 28 -0.86 -8.18 11.24
C ALA A 28 -1.36 -6.83 10.71
N ALA A 29 -0.65 -6.24 9.75
CA ALA A 29 -1.06 -5.01 9.09
C ALA A 29 -2.43 -5.14 8.41
N CYS A 30 -2.68 -6.27 7.74
CA CYS A 30 -3.97 -6.54 7.11
C CYS A 30 -5.10 -6.76 8.11
N LEU A 31 -4.86 -7.43 9.23
CA LEU A 31 -5.85 -7.58 10.30
C LEU A 31 -6.25 -6.22 10.88
N ILE A 32 -5.28 -5.34 11.15
CA ILE A 32 -5.52 -3.98 11.64
C ILE A 32 -6.42 -3.21 10.65
N ARG A 33 -6.10 -3.26 9.35
CA ARG A 33 -6.91 -2.60 8.32
C ARG A 33 -8.33 -3.13 8.23
N MET A 34 -8.50 -4.45 8.23
CA MET A 34 -9.82 -5.10 8.14
C MET A 34 -10.70 -4.82 9.36
N LEU A 35 -10.12 -4.74 10.56
CA LEU A 35 -10.86 -4.51 11.79
C LEU A 35 -11.30 -3.06 11.99
N TYR A 36 -10.41 -2.11 11.65
CA TYR A 36 -10.61 -0.71 12.02
C TYR A 36 -11.02 0.20 10.85
N GLY A 37 -10.71 -0.19 9.61
CA GLY A 37 -11.03 0.59 8.41
C GLY A 37 -10.19 1.87 8.25
N CYS A 38 -10.23 2.43 7.04
CA CYS A 38 -9.34 3.52 6.59
C CYS A 38 -9.50 4.84 7.36
N GLN A 39 -10.66 5.09 7.96
CA GLN A 39 -10.90 6.32 8.72
C GLN A 39 -10.26 6.27 10.12
N ASN A 40 -9.79 5.10 10.57
CA ASN A 40 -9.20 4.97 11.89
C ASN A 40 -7.78 5.57 11.92
N PRO A 41 -7.45 6.42 12.92
CA PRO A 41 -6.11 7.00 13.05
C PRO A 41 -4.97 5.97 13.15
N LEU A 42 -5.24 4.77 13.69
CA LEU A 42 -4.28 3.68 13.74
C LEU A 42 -3.93 3.18 12.33
N VAL A 43 -4.92 3.05 11.46
CA VAL A 43 -4.72 2.66 10.05
C VAL A 43 -3.96 3.74 9.31
N ARG A 44 -4.29 5.02 9.54
CA ARG A 44 -3.54 6.14 8.94
C ARG A 44 -2.05 6.13 9.34
N ARG A 45 -1.74 5.88 10.61
CA ARG A 45 -0.34 5.74 11.08
C ARG A 45 0.37 4.52 10.49
N LEU A 46 -0.35 3.42 10.32
CA LEU A 46 0.18 2.22 9.67
C LEU A 46 0.49 2.50 8.19
N ASP A 47 -0.42 3.19 7.48
CA ASP A 47 -0.20 3.62 6.11
C ASP A 47 1.03 4.54 6.02
N GLU A 48 1.12 5.55 6.89
CA GLU A 48 2.28 6.45 6.98
C GLU A 48 3.57 5.65 7.18
N TYR A 49 3.58 4.68 8.09
CA TYR A 49 4.75 3.83 8.32
C TYR A 49 5.14 3.01 7.07
N GLU A 50 4.16 2.40 6.39
CA GLU A 50 4.41 1.60 5.18
C GLU A 50 4.86 2.46 4.00
N ASN A 51 4.41 3.71 3.93
CA ASN A 51 4.74 4.64 2.84
C ASN A 51 5.83 5.66 3.23
N HIS A 52 6.70 5.31 4.19
CA HIS A 52 7.86 6.10 4.61
C HIS A 52 7.53 7.55 5.05
N GLY A 53 6.39 7.71 5.72
CA GLY A 53 5.94 8.95 6.34
C GLY A 53 5.15 9.89 5.42
N VAL A 54 4.98 9.54 4.14
CA VAL A 54 4.30 10.40 3.16
C VAL A 54 3.14 9.64 2.56
N ILE A 55 1.91 10.13 2.62
CA ILE A 55 0.77 9.52 1.91
C ILE A 55 0.39 10.38 0.72
N PRO A 56 0.29 9.82 -0.50
CA PRO A 56 -0.20 10.57 -1.65
C PRO A 56 -1.62 11.07 -1.39
N ALA A 57 -1.86 12.36 -1.65
CA ALA A 57 -3.18 12.98 -1.46
C ALA A 57 -4.21 12.61 -2.55
N GLY A 58 -3.75 11.95 -3.62
CA GLY A 58 -4.57 11.58 -4.77
C GLY A 58 -4.61 10.07 -5.02
N PRO A 59 -5.23 9.66 -6.13
CA PRO A 59 -5.33 8.26 -6.50
C PRO A 59 -3.97 7.57 -6.59
N ILE A 60 -3.93 6.29 -6.22
CA ILE A 60 -2.75 5.46 -6.36
C ILE A 60 -2.84 4.70 -7.67
N CYS A 61 -1.91 4.95 -8.58
CA CYS A 61 -1.76 4.16 -9.79
C CYS A 61 -1.32 2.73 -9.44
N SER A 62 -1.83 1.73 -10.17
CA SER A 62 -1.45 0.34 -9.98
C SER A 62 -1.34 -0.39 -11.30
N GLU A 63 -0.39 -1.33 -11.36
CA GLU A 63 -0.20 -2.26 -12.48
C GLU A 63 -1.09 -3.50 -12.34
N THR A 64 -2.01 -3.53 -11.37
CA THR A 64 -2.92 -4.66 -11.14
C THR A 64 -3.91 -4.81 -12.30
N PRO A 65 -4.00 -5.99 -12.95
CA PRO A 65 -4.99 -6.22 -14.01
C PRO A 65 -6.42 -5.94 -13.54
N GLY A 66 -7.13 -5.08 -14.26
CA GLY A 66 -8.51 -4.67 -13.95
C GLY A 66 -8.65 -3.58 -12.89
N PHE A 67 -7.57 -3.15 -12.24
CA PHE A 67 -7.56 -2.08 -11.23
C PHE A 67 -6.43 -1.09 -11.51
N PRO A 68 -6.57 -0.21 -12.52
CA PRO A 68 -5.50 0.71 -12.93
C PRO A 68 -5.23 1.82 -11.90
N SER A 69 -6.19 2.08 -11.00
CA SER A 69 -6.02 3.04 -9.91
C SER A 69 -6.92 2.71 -8.72
N PHE A 70 -6.51 3.21 -7.56
CA PHE A 70 -7.27 3.19 -6.31
C PHE A 70 -7.52 4.61 -5.83
N THR A 71 -8.62 4.83 -5.10
CA THR A 71 -9.00 6.18 -4.62
C THR A 71 -7.95 6.81 -3.71
N ASP A 72 -7.29 5.99 -2.89
CA ASP A 72 -6.27 6.40 -1.93
C ASP A 72 -5.38 5.21 -1.56
N PHE A 73 -4.34 5.48 -0.75
CA PHE A 73 -3.37 4.48 -0.30
C PHE A 73 -3.98 3.38 0.58
N CYS A 74 -4.99 3.70 1.38
CA CYS A 74 -5.62 2.71 2.24
C CYS A 74 -6.44 1.72 1.40
N ALA A 75 -7.20 2.20 0.40
CA ALA A 75 -7.94 1.35 -0.53
C ALA A 75 -7.00 0.41 -1.31
N PHE A 76 -5.87 0.92 -1.80
CA PHE A 76 -4.82 0.12 -2.42
C PHE A 76 -4.27 -0.95 -1.47
N SER A 77 -3.93 -0.59 -0.24
CA SER A 77 -3.38 -1.51 0.75
C SER A 77 -4.40 -2.55 1.21
N LEU A 78 -5.68 -2.18 1.35
CA LEU A 78 -6.77 -3.10 1.67
C LEU A 78 -7.00 -4.11 0.54
N TYR A 79 -6.95 -3.68 -0.73
CA TYR A 79 -7.03 -4.57 -1.88
C TYR A 79 -5.91 -5.62 -1.87
N ARG A 80 -4.66 -5.20 -1.63
CA ARG A 80 -3.52 -6.13 -1.50
C ARG A 80 -3.75 -7.13 -0.36
N CYS A 81 -4.32 -6.69 0.76
CA CYS A 81 -4.67 -7.56 1.87
C CYS A 81 -5.71 -8.62 1.50
N THR A 82 -6.81 -8.24 0.84
CA THR A 82 -7.88 -9.18 0.48
C THR A 82 -7.45 -10.19 -0.57
N ARG A 83 -6.55 -9.81 -1.47
CA ARG A 83 -5.99 -10.69 -2.51
C ARG A 83 -4.74 -11.46 -2.07
N LYS A 84 -4.24 -11.23 -0.85
CA LYS A 84 -2.94 -11.74 -0.38
C LYS A 84 -1.76 -11.34 -1.29
N MET A 85 -1.90 -10.23 -2.00
CA MET A 85 -0.90 -9.67 -2.93
C MET A 85 -0.04 -8.64 -2.21
N TYR A 86 0.59 -9.04 -1.12
CA TYR A 86 1.23 -8.07 -0.20
C TYR A 86 2.42 -7.34 -0.86
N PHE A 87 3.21 -8.04 -1.69
CA PHE A 87 4.47 -7.56 -2.30
C PHE A 87 4.62 -7.93 -3.77
N ILE A 88 3.52 -8.23 -4.46
CA ILE A 88 3.61 -8.63 -5.86
C ILE A 88 3.78 -7.37 -6.69
N LYS A 89 4.96 -7.23 -7.30
CA LYS A 89 5.14 -6.43 -8.49
C LYS A 89 4.71 -7.33 -9.66
N VAL A 90 3.58 -7.01 -10.29
CA VAL A 90 3.01 -7.82 -11.39
C VAL A 90 3.62 -7.32 -12.69
#